data_AF-A0A0P1ERZ9-F1
#
_entry.id   AF-A0A0P1ERZ9-F1
#
_cell.length_a   1.000
_cell.length_b   1.000
_cell.length_c   1.000
_cell.angle_alpha   90.00
_cell.angle_beta   90.00
_cell.angle_gamma   90.00
#
_symmetry.space_group_name_H-M   'P 1'
#
loop_
_entity.id
_entity.type
_entity.pdbx_description
1 polymer ?
#
loop_
_entity_poly.entity_id
_entity_poly.type
_entity_poly.pdbx_seq_one_letter_code
_entity_poly.pdbx_strand_id
1 'polypeptide(L)'
;MAKADTEMEEPAGKGRRSAIAHLRAAVAATRAEKRAGKTGKSKDDTIAYRDDLASVVRAVPGGKGADAERADKPAAAPLTLVPSQRVDTPEAAAPEQSAQSSAEEPQKAPRRVPVRPRRVSSDQLDRAQIARPAAPVSSSNATLSGFSKYAASIGATQLPESIEAAAAYLTYVEGLKQFSRPMLMRMSREVNIPQFTREMGLRSFGQLLREKKIEKLEGGRFTANASINFKPEDREVG
;
A
#
# COMPACT_ATOMS: atom_id res chain seq x y z
N MET A 1 37.28 -48.53 11.19
CA MET A 1 36.48 -47.44 11.79
C MET A 1 37.12 -46.12 11.42
N ALA A 2 37.94 -45.47 12.25
CA ALA A 2 38.48 -44.11 12.07
C ALA A 2 38.67 -43.59 10.62
N LYS A 3 39.41 -44.28 9.75
CA LYS A 3 39.60 -43.83 8.36
C LYS A 3 38.28 -43.67 7.58
N ALA A 4 37.32 -44.59 7.75
CA ALA A 4 36.02 -44.50 7.09
C ALA A 4 35.20 -43.31 7.58
N ASP A 5 35.34 -42.94 8.86
CA ASP A 5 34.69 -41.78 9.45
C ASP A 5 35.28 -40.48 8.87
N THR A 6 36.62 -40.41 8.70
CA THR A 6 37.30 -39.28 8.04
C THR A 6 36.85 -39.08 6.58
N GLU A 7 36.75 -40.15 5.79
CA GLU A 7 36.26 -40.11 4.40
C GLU A 7 34.74 -39.77 4.33
N MET A 8 33.99 -40.06 5.41
CA MET A 8 32.58 -39.67 5.58
C MET A 8 32.40 -38.21 6.00
N GLU A 9 33.42 -37.56 6.57
CA GLU A 9 33.41 -36.14 6.92
C GLU A 9 33.84 -35.22 5.77
N GLU A 10 34.44 -35.76 4.69
CA GLU A 10 34.86 -35.00 3.51
C GLU A 10 33.71 -34.09 2.99
N PRO A 11 33.94 -32.76 2.86
CA PRO A 11 32.86 -31.81 2.58
C PRO A 11 32.15 -32.05 1.24
N ALA A 12 32.88 -32.50 0.21
CA ALA A 12 32.32 -32.84 -1.09
C ALA A 12 31.35 -34.03 -1.04
N GLY A 13 31.70 -35.08 -0.28
CA GLY A 13 30.80 -36.22 -0.03
C GLY A 13 29.60 -35.83 0.84
N LYS A 14 29.79 -34.98 1.86
CA LYS A 14 28.76 -34.55 2.81
C LYS A 14 27.61 -33.81 2.12
N GLY A 15 27.92 -32.91 1.18
CA GLY A 15 26.91 -32.19 0.38
C GLY A 15 26.10 -33.08 -0.56
N ARG A 16 26.73 -34.08 -1.20
CA ARG A 16 26.02 -35.07 -2.04
C ARG A 16 25.08 -35.95 -1.20
N ARG A 17 25.54 -36.40 -0.03
CA ARG A 17 24.75 -37.21 0.91
C ARG A 17 23.53 -36.46 1.44
N SER A 18 23.65 -35.18 1.81
CA SER A 18 22.52 -34.38 2.31
C SER A 18 21.48 -34.09 1.22
N ALA A 19 21.89 -33.74 -0.01
CA ALA A 19 20.98 -33.54 -1.13
C ALA A 19 20.14 -34.79 -1.44
N ILE A 20 20.78 -35.98 -1.46
CA ILE A 20 20.09 -37.26 -1.66
C ILE A 20 19.13 -37.56 -0.49
N ALA A 21 19.50 -37.24 0.76
CA ALA A 21 18.63 -37.42 1.91
C ALA A 21 17.37 -36.55 1.83
N HIS A 22 17.50 -35.27 1.45
CA HIS A 22 16.34 -34.38 1.23
C HIS A 22 15.43 -34.89 0.11
N LEU A 23 16.01 -35.35 -1.01
CA LEU A 23 15.24 -35.87 -2.14
C LEU A 23 14.49 -37.16 -1.76
N ARG A 24 15.13 -38.07 -1.01
CA ARG A 24 14.49 -39.27 -0.44
C ARG A 24 13.34 -38.91 0.52
N ALA A 25 13.54 -37.92 1.39
CA ALA A 25 12.51 -37.45 2.32
C ALA A 25 11.29 -36.85 1.60
N ALA A 26 11.50 -36.03 0.57
CA ALA A 26 10.42 -35.47 -0.25
C ALA A 26 9.63 -36.56 -1.01
N VAL A 27 10.31 -37.57 -1.57
CA VAL A 27 9.65 -38.71 -2.23
C VAL A 27 8.90 -39.60 -1.23
N ALA A 28 9.42 -39.77 -0.01
CA ALA A 28 8.70 -40.47 1.05
C ALA A 28 7.42 -39.72 1.48
N ALA A 29 7.49 -38.40 1.65
CA ALA A 29 6.35 -37.56 2.00
C ALA A 29 5.24 -37.60 0.93
N THR A 30 5.59 -37.43 -0.35
CA THR A 30 4.61 -37.49 -1.46
C THR A 30 4.01 -38.89 -1.62
N ARG A 31 4.77 -39.97 -1.39
CA ARG A 31 4.22 -41.34 -1.35
C ARG A 31 3.28 -41.55 -0.17
N ALA A 32 3.56 -40.96 1.00
CA ALA A 32 2.68 -41.02 2.16
C ALA A 32 1.37 -40.24 1.92
N GLU A 33 1.45 -39.02 1.37
CA GLU A 33 0.27 -38.22 1.03
C GLU A 33 -0.60 -38.90 -0.04
N LYS A 34 0.01 -39.53 -1.04
CA LYS A 34 -0.71 -40.33 -2.05
C LYS A 34 -1.37 -41.58 -1.45
N ARG A 35 -0.75 -42.26 -0.48
CA ARG A 35 -1.37 -43.37 0.28
C ARG A 35 -2.52 -42.89 1.18
N ALA A 36 -2.44 -41.67 1.70
CA ALA A 36 -3.49 -41.03 2.50
C ALA A 36 -4.68 -40.50 1.66
N GLY A 37 -4.79 -40.87 0.38
CA GLY A 37 -5.94 -40.54 -0.47
C GLY A 37 -6.01 -39.07 -0.93
N LYS A 38 -4.99 -38.25 -0.64
CA LYS A 38 -4.91 -36.85 -1.13
C LYS A 38 -4.48 -36.80 -2.60
N THR A 39 -5.33 -37.30 -3.49
CA THR A 39 -5.27 -36.96 -4.92
C THR A 39 -5.91 -35.59 -5.11
N GLY A 40 -5.08 -34.56 -5.27
CA GLY A 40 -5.51 -33.17 -5.27
C GLY A 40 -6.55 -32.81 -6.34
N LYS A 41 -7.79 -32.65 -5.91
CA LYS A 41 -8.64 -31.53 -6.31
C LYS A 41 -9.10 -30.87 -5.01
N SER A 42 -8.79 -29.58 -4.82
CA SER A 42 -9.55 -28.81 -3.83
C SER A 42 -11.01 -28.84 -4.25
N LYS A 43 -11.92 -28.94 -3.30
CA LYS A 43 -13.33 -28.65 -3.61
C LYS A 43 -13.39 -27.21 -4.13
N ASP A 44 -14.26 -26.95 -5.10
CA ASP A 44 -14.44 -25.59 -5.58
C ASP A 44 -15.27 -24.81 -4.55
N ASP A 45 -14.58 -24.33 -3.51
CA ASP A 45 -15.17 -23.57 -2.41
C ASP A 45 -15.84 -22.26 -2.89
N THR A 46 -15.68 -21.90 -4.18
CA THR A 46 -16.35 -20.75 -4.80
C THR A 46 -17.81 -21.01 -5.19
N ILE A 47 -18.35 -22.23 -5.07
CA ILE A 47 -19.78 -22.52 -5.35
C ILE A 47 -20.69 -21.66 -4.48
N ALA A 48 -20.52 -21.68 -3.15
CA ALA A 48 -21.34 -20.89 -2.23
C ALA A 48 -21.19 -19.37 -2.47
N TYR A 49 -20.00 -18.92 -2.88
CA TYR A 49 -19.74 -17.53 -3.23
C TYR A 49 -20.43 -17.10 -4.53
N ARG A 50 -20.57 -18.00 -5.52
CA ARG A 50 -21.30 -17.74 -6.77
C ARG A 50 -22.81 -17.62 -6.52
N ASP A 51 -23.37 -18.47 -5.68
CA ASP A 51 -24.80 -18.42 -5.33
C ASP A 51 -25.15 -17.12 -4.56
N ASP A 52 -24.28 -16.70 -3.63
CA ASP A 52 -24.45 -15.44 -2.89
C ASP A 52 -24.44 -14.22 -3.84
N LEU A 53 -23.46 -14.14 -4.76
CA LEU A 53 -23.41 -13.11 -5.80
C LEU A 53 -24.65 -13.13 -6.71
N ALA A 54 -25.14 -14.31 -7.10
CA ALA A 54 -26.35 -14.43 -7.93
C ALA A 54 -27.60 -13.92 -7.20
N SER A 55 -27.67 -14.06 -5.87
CA SER A 55 -28.77 -13.53 -5.06
C SER A 55 -28.78 -12.01 -4.96
N VAL A 56 -27.59 -11.38 -4.89
CA VAL A 56 -27.42 -9.93 -4.76
C VAL A 56 -27.58 -9.21 -6.11
N VAL A 57 -27.15 -9.83 -7.21
CA VAL A 57 -27.33 -9.29 -8.58
C VAL A 57 -28.76 -9.54 -9.06
N ARG A 58 -29.73 -8.87 -8.42
CA ARG A 58 -31.08 -8.71 -8.95
C ARG A 58 -30.98 -8.07 -10.34
N ALA A 59 -31.54 -8.73 -11.36
CA ALA A 59 -31.65 -8.17 -12.69
C ALA A 59 -32.32 -6.78 -12.63
N VAL A 60 -31.65 -5.77 -13.19
CA VAL A 60 -32.12 -4.38 -13.19
C VAL A 60 -33.51 -4.31 -13.85
N PRO A 61 -34.53 -3.71 -13.23
CA PRO A 61 -35.81 -3.45 -13.89
C PRO A 61 -35.60 -2.57 -15.12
N GLY A 62 -35.74 -3.14 -16.32
CA GLY A 62 -35.40 -2.50 -17.60
C GLY A 62 -34.31 -3.23 -18.40
N GLY A 63 -33.51 -4.08 -17.76
CA GLY A 63 -32.76 -5.12 -18.46
C GLY A 63 -33.72 -6.23 -18.90
N LYS A 64 -33.78 -6.53 -20.21
CA LYS A 64 -34.60 -7.65 -20.71
C LYS A 64 -34.16 -8.96 -20.05
N GLY A 65 -35.04 -9.56 -19.25
CA GLY A 65 -34.85 -10.92 -18.77
C GLY A 65 -34.68 -11.87 -19.96
N ALA A 66 -33.77 -12.84 -19.85
CA ALA A 66 -33.42 -13.75 -20.95
C ALA A 66 -34.44 -14.88 -21.17
N ASP A 67 -35.62 -14.79 -20.55
CA ASP A 67 -36.70 -15.77 -20.54
C ASP A 67 -38.00 -15.14 -21.07
N ALA A 68 -37.99 -14.82 -22.37
CA ALA A 68 -39.17 -14.60 -23.17
C ALA A 68 -38.88 -15.04 -24.60
N GLU A 69 -39.54 -16.14 -25.00
CA GLU A 69 -39.79 -16.64 -26.37
C GLU A 69 -38.83 -16.15 -27.48
N ARG A 70 -37.89 -17.03 -27.88
CA ARG A 70 -37.18 -16.91 -29.16
C ARG A 70 -38.13 -17.20 -30.32
N ALA A 71 -38.89 -16.18 -30.75
CA ALA A 71 -39.41 -16.13 -32.11
C ALA A 71 -38.25 -15.89 -33.10
N ASP A 72 -38.33 -16.50 -34.28
CA ASP A 72 -37.25 -16.53 -35.27
C ASP A 72 -36.69 -15.16 -35.63
N LYS A 73 -35.38 -14.99 -35.39
CA LYS A 73 -34.53 -14.07 -36.13
C LYS A 73 -33.29 -14.83 -36.58
N PRO A 74 -32.90 -14.77 -37.86
CA PRO A 74 -31.69 -15.43 -38.32
C PRO A 74 -30.49 -14.88 -37.55
N ALA A 75 -29.69 -15.78 -36.99
CA ALA A 75 -28.53 -15.41 -36.20
C ALA A 75 -27.54 -14.60 -37.06
N ALA A 76 -27.19 -13.39 -36.62
CA ALA A 76 -26.11 -12.64 -37.24
C ALA A 76 -24.82 -13.46 -37.15
N ALA A 77 -24.09 -13.58 -38.26
CA ALA A 77 -22.89 -14.38 -38.34
C ALA A 77 -21.84 -13.91 -37.29
N PRO A 78 -21.12 -14.85 -36.63
CA PRO A 78 -20.16 -14.49 -35.60
C PRO A 78 -19.02 -13.64 -36.19
N LEU A 79 -18.80 -12.47 -35.60
CA LEU A 79 -17.74 -11.55 -36.03
C LEU A 79 -16.37 -12.19 -35.79
N THR A 80 -15.54 -12.24 -36.83
CA THR A 80 -14.16 -12.71 -36.74
C THR A 80 -13.24 -11.61 -36.19
N LEU A 81 -12.44 -11.95 -35.19
CA LEU A 81 -11.45 -11.04 -34.61
C LEU A 81 -10.33 -10.77 -35.61
N VAL A 82 -10.30 -9.56 -36.18
CA VAL A 82 -9.21 -9.12 -37.06
C VAL A 82 -8.01 -8.70 -36.20
N PRO A 83 -6.81 -9.29 -36.36
CA PRO A 83 -5.66 -9.01 -35.50
C PRO A 83 -5.21 -7.55 -35.45
N SER A 84 -5.52 -6.76 -36.48
CA SER A 84 -5.17 -5.32 -36.57
C SER A 84 -6.00 -4.40 -35.67
N GLN A 85 -7.02 -4.90 -34.97
CA GLN A 85 -7.81 -4.12 -34.00
C GLN A 85 -7.42 -4.40 -32.54
N ARG A 86 -6.28 -5.08 -32.29
CA ARG A 86 -5.75 -5.24 -30.94
C ARG A 86 -5.09 -3.96 -30.45
N VAL A 87 -5.60 -3.43 -29.34
CA VAL A 87 -4.95 -2.35 -28.58
C VAL A 87 -4.24 -3.00 -27.39
N ASP A 88 -2.96 -3.31 -27.56
CA ASP A 88 -2.14 -3.89 -26.50
C ASP A 88 -1.67 -2.78 -25.54
N THR A 89 -2.41 -2.57 -24.44
CA THR A 89 -1.95 -1.75 -23.29
C THR A 89 -1.32 -2.64 -22.22
N PRO A 90 0.00 -2.66 -22.05
CA PRO A 90 0.64 -3.23 -20.87
C PRO A 90 0.70 -2.18 -19.76
N GLU A 91 0.18 -2.45 -18.56
CA GLU A 91 0.81 -2.04 -17.28
C GLU A 91 0.11 -2.66 -16.04
N ALA A 92 0.93 -2.92 -15.01
CA ALA A 92 0.61 -2.99 -13.58
C ALA A 92 -0.48 -3.97 -13.09
N ALA A 93 -0.01 -5.18 -12.74
CA ALA A 93 -0.53 -5.87 -11.57
C ALA A 93 -0.31 -5.04 -10.29
N ALA A 94 -1.32 -4.94 -9.43
CA ALA A 94 -1.18 -4.60 -8.02
C ALA A 94 -2.23 -5.38 -7.20
N PRO A 95 -1.93 -5.77 -5.94
CA PRO A 95 -2.64 -6.84 -5.23
C PRO A 95 -3.95 -6.38 -4.57
N GLU A 96 -4.59 -7.23 -3.77
CA GLU A 96 -5.23 -6.82 -2.49
C GLU A 96 -5.17 -7.98 -1.49
N GLN A 97 -5.13 -7.67 -0.20
CA GLN A 97 -5.07 -8.67 0.88
C GLN A 97 -6.25 -8.53 1.83
N SER A 98 -6.90 -9.65 2.14
CA SER A 98 -7.83 -9.73 3.26
C SER A 98 -7.12 -9.75 4.62
N ALA A 99 -7.79 -9.10 5.57
CA ALA A 99 -7.72 -9.23 7.02
C ALA A 99 -9.13 -8.86 7.51
N GLN A 100 -9.71 -9.35 8.61
CA GLN A 100 -9.31 -10.34 9.62
C GLN A 100 -10.59 -10.67 10.43
N SER A 101 -10.67 -11.84 11.07
CA SER A 101 -11.52 -12.00 12.27
C SER A 101 -10.96 -13.06 13.22
N SER A 102 -11.09 -12.77 14.52
CA SER A 102 -10.87 -13.63 15.69
C SER A 102 -12.04 -14.63 15.84
N ALA A 103 -11.97 -15.80 16.50
CA ALA A 103 -10.95 -16.41 17.37
C ALA A 103 -10.98 -17.97 17.20
N GLU A 104 -10.49 -18.90 18.05
CA GLU A 104 -9.77 -18.89 19.36
C GLU A 104 -8.84 -20.14 19.44
N GLU A 105 -8.80 -20.89 20.56
CA GLU A 105 -7.90 -22.02 20.83
C GLU A 105 -8.58 -23.42 20.73
N PRO A 106 -7.83 -24.51 20.37
CA PRO A 106 -6.82 -25.12 21.24
C PRO A 106 -5.39 -25.23 20.66
N GLN A 107 -4.43 -25.31 21.58
CA GLN A 107 -2.97 -25.38 21.43
C GLN A 107 -2.52 -26.79 20.94
N LYS A 108 -1.29 -27.09 20.46
CA LYS A 108 -0.01 -26.38 20.41
C LYS A 108 0.86 -26.92 19.24
N ALA A 109 1.04 -26.17 18.16
CA ALA A 109 2.12 -26.36 17.17
C ALA A 109 2.29 -25.05 16.39
N PRO A 110 3.52 -24.61 16.02
CA PRO A 110 3.73 -23.31 15.38
C PRO A 110 3.23 -23.32 13.93
N ARG A 111 1.94 -23.02 13.75
CA ARG A 111 1.31 -22.80 12.44
C ARG A 111 1.99 -21.60 11.78
N ARG A 112 2.85 -21.86 10.80
CA ARG A 112 3.47 -20.82 9.96
C ARG A 112 2.38 -20.16 9.12
N VAL A 113 1.81 -19.07 9.63
CA VAL A 113 0.89 -18.21 8.89
C VAL A 113 1.59 -17.74 7.61
N PRO A 114 0.95 -17.83 6.43
CA PRO A 114 1.51 -17.28 5.21
C PRO A 114 1.78 -15.79 5.39
N VAL A 115 3.05 -15.38 5.30
CA VAL A 115 3.45 -13.97 5.40
C VAL A 115 2.92 -13.24 4.19
N ARG A 116 1.79 -12.56 4.38
CA ARG A 116 1.20 -11.67 3.38
C ARG A 116 2.06 -10.41 3.28
N PRO A 117 2.61 -10.06 2.10
CA PRO A 117 3.44 -8.86 1.96
C PRO A 117 2.61 -7.61 2.25
N ARG A 118 2.77 -7.03 3.44
CA ARG A 118 2.05 -5.84 3.90
C ARG A 118 2.15 -4.75 2.84
N ARG A 119 1.00 -4.26 2.35
CA ARG A 119 0.96 -3.07 1.49
C ARG A 119 1.69 -1.92 2.18
N VAL A 120 2.82 -1.50 1.62
CA VAL A 120 3.47 -0.26 2.03
C VAL A 120 2.66 0.90 1.48
N SER A 121 1.92 1.59 2.35
CA SER A 121 1.30 2.86 1.99
C SER A 121 2.40 3.90 1.75
N SER A 122 2.11 4.94 0.96
CA SER A 122 3.03 6.08 0.80
C SER A 122 3.34 6.74 2.14
N ASP A 123 2.40 6.80 3.09
CA ASP A 123 2.64 7.26 4.47
C ASP A 123 3.59 6.33 5.26
N GLN A 124 3.59 5.02 4.98
CA GLN A 124 4.56 4.08 5.58
C GLN A 124 5.95 4.21 4.93
N LEU A 125 6.04 4.49 3.62
CA LEU A 125 7.30 4.81 2.95
C LEU A 125 7.86 6.17 3.39
N ASP A 126 7.00 7.17 3.59
CA ASP A 126 7.37 8.45 4.20
C ASP A 126 7.93 8.22 5.61
N ARG A 127 7.20 7.48 6.45
CA ARG A 127 7.67 7.11 7.80
C ARG A 127 9.03 6.41 7.77
N ALA A 128 9.23 5.47 6.84
CA ALA A 128 10.47 4.70 6.72
C ALA A 128 11.65 5.50 6.13
N GLN A 129 11.40 6.47 5.24
CA GLN A 129 12.44 7.35 4.71
C GLN A 129 12.83 8.43 5.73
N ILE A 130 11.87 8.97 6.48
CA ILE A 130 12.11 9.88 7.62
C ILE A 130 12.82 9.13 8.77
N ALA A 131 12.59 7.83 8.92
CA ALA A 131 13.28 6.99 9.92
C ALA A 131 14.67 6.47 9.50
N ARG A 132 15.22 6.89 8.35
CA ARG A 132 16.66 6.73 8.09
C ARG A 132 17.42 7.77 8.93
N PRO A 133 18.52 7.40 9.62
CA PRO A 133 19.02 8.18 10.75
C PRO A 133 19.69 9.50 10.33
N ALA A 134 18.92 10.57 10.36
CA ALA A 134 19.38 11.93 10.55
C ALA A 134 18.50 12.57 11.64
N ALA A 135 19.01 12.59 12.88
CA ALA A 135 18.34 13.08 14.10
C ALA A 135 17.14 12.24 14.62
N PRO A 136 16.79 12.32 15.93
CA PRO A 136 16.00 11.28 16.60
C PRO A 136 14.48 11.43 16.48
N VAL A 137 13.79 10.28 16.41
CA VAL A 137 12.34 10.14 16.19
C VAL A 137 11.45 10.40 17.42
N SER A 138 11.82 11.35 18.29
CA SER A 138 10.90 11.91 19.30
C SER A 138 9.96 12.97 18.72
N SER A 139 10.25 13.40 17.48
CA SER A 139 9.82 14.67 16.92
C SER A 139 8.61 14.57 15.98
N SER A 140 7.62 13.71 16.26
CA SER A 140 6.30 13.85 15.64
C SER A 140 5.43 14.79 16.46
N ASN A 141 5.03 14.41 17.68
CA ASN A 141 4.17 15.28 18.49
C ASN A 141 4.84 16.61 18.88
N ALA A 142 6.17 16.66 18.95
CA ALA A 142 6.90 17.90 19.24
C ALA A 142 6.89 18.90 18.07
N THR A 143 7.08 18.44 16.83
CA THR A 143 7.05 19.31 15.63
C THR A 143 5.63 19.77 15.30
N LEU A 144 4.66 18.87 15.52
CA LEU A 144 3.22 19.13 15.47
C LEU A 144 2.79 20.19 16.51
N SER A 145 3.26 20.07 17.76
CA SER A 145 3.06 21.09 18.82
C SER A 145 3.78 22.42 18.53
N GLY A 146 4.99 22.37 17.96
CA GLY A 146 5.75 23.55 17.51
C GLY A 146 5.04 24.30 16.40
N PHE A 147 4.52 23.58 15.39
CA PHE A 147 3.76 24.15 14.29
C PHE A 147 2.48 24.85 14.76
N SER A 148 1.72 24.26 15.69
CA SER A 148 0.50 24.89 16.22
C SER A 148 0.78 26.28 16.80
N LYS A 149 1.87 26.43 17.57
CA LYS A 149 2.33 27.73 18.09
C LYS A 149 2.78 28.67 16.99
N TYR A 150 3.50 28.16 15.99
CA TYR A 150 3.98 28.93 14.83
C TYR A 150 2.83 29.52 14.02
N ALA A 151 1.86 28.68 13.62
CA ALA A 151 0.68 29.10 12.86
C ALA A 151 -0.13 30.17 13.61
N ALA A 152 -0.30 30.02 14.93
CA ALA A 152 -0.94 31.02 15.77
C ALA A 152 -0.14 32.34 15.84
N SER A 153 1.19 32.28 15.96
CA SER A 153 2.04 33.47 16.06
C SER A 153 2.08 34.31 14.77
N ILE A 154 1.89 33.67 13.61
CA ILE A 154 1.89 34.30 12.29
C ILE A 154 0.46 34.62 11.80
N GLY A 155 -0.57 34.23 12.55
CA GLY A 155 -1.97 34.54 12.23
C GLY A 155 -2.57 33.71 11.08
N ALA A 156 -1.97 32.56 10.75
CA ALA A 156 -2.46 31.65 9.71
C ALA A 156 -3.72 30.91 10.19
N THR A 157 -4.87 31.58 10.05
CA THR A 157 -6.17 31.14 10.62
C THR A 157 -7.06 30.45 9.60
N GLN A 158 -6.86 30.70 8.31
CA GLN A 158 -7.64 30.07 7.24
C GLN A 158 -7.00 28.76 6.75
N LEU A 159 -7.80 27.90 6.13
CA LEU A 159 -7.33 26.63 5.59
C LEU A 159 -6.18 26.77 4.56
N PRO A 160 -6.23 27.67 3.55
CA PRO A 160 -5.10 27.83 2.62
C PRO A 160 -3.84 28.33 3.33
N GLU A 161 -4.02 29.30 4.23
CA GLU A 161 -2.94 29.91 5.01
C GLU A 161 -2.23 28.88 5.89
N SER A 162 -2.98 28.03 6.60
CA SER A 162 -2.40 26.98 7.44
C SER A 162 -1.55 25.96 6.67
N ILE A 163 -1.90 25.66 5.42
CA ILE A 163 -1.18 24.71 4.57
C ILE A 163 0.08 25.37 4.02
N GLU A 164 0.01 26.65 3.71
CA GLU A 164 1.16 27.47 3.32
C GLU A 164 2.13 27.67 4.50
N ALA A 165 1.62 28.00 5.70
CA ALA A 165 2.40 28.09 6.93
C ALA A 165 3.02 26.75 7.34
N ALA A 166 2.32 25.62 7.14
CA ALA A 166 2.89 24.30 7.38
C ALA A 166 4.05 23.99 6.43
N ALA A 167 3.98 24.41 5.17
CA ALA A 167 5.08 24.24 4.22
C ALA A 167 6.27 25.13 4.59
N ALA A 168 6.01 26.39 4.96
CA ALA A 168 7.05 27.31 5.40
C ALA A 168 7.73 26.84 6.71
N TYR A 169 6.96 26.38 7.70
CA TYR A 169 7.49 25.83 8.94
C TYR A 169 8.43 24.62 8.68
N LEU A 170 8.00 23.68 7.83
CA LEU A 170 8.82 22.51 7.50
C LEU A 170 10.13 22.87 6.83
N THR A 171 10.14 23.83 5.90
CA THR A 171 11.35 24.18 5.15
C THR A 171 12.26 25.15 5.91
N TYR A 172 11.71 26.17 6.58
CA TYR A 172 12.49 27.25 7.19
C TYR A 172 12.72 27.11 8.70
N VAL A 173 11.82 26.45 9.45
CA VAL A 173 11.97 26.26 10.90
C VAL A 173 12.56 24.88 11.22
N GLU A 174 12.03 23.81 10.60
CA GLU A 174 12.52 22.43 10.78
C GLU A 174 13.68 22.09 9.82
N GLY A 175 14.02 22.96 8.87
CA GLY A 175 15.12 22.77 7.91
C GLY A 175 14.92 21.62 6.91
N LEU A 176 13.70 21.11 6.74
CA LEU A 176 13.43 19.99 5.83
C LEU A 176 13.45 20.45 4.37
N LYS A 177 14.51 20.04 3.66
CA LYS A 177 14.70 20.27 2.21
C LYS A 177 13.54 19.75 1.35
N GLN A 178 12.80 18.76 1.84
CA GLN A 178 11.63 18.20 1.16
C GLN A 178 10.65 17.58 2.16
N PHE A 179 9.36 17.73 1.89
CA PHE A 179 8.27 17.18 2.68
C PHE A 179 7.28 16.38 1.81
N SER A 180 6.32 15.71 2.45
CA SER A 180 5.28 14.94 1.77
C SER A 180 3.91 15.59 1.92
N ARG A 181 3.05 15.38 0.91
CA ARG A 181 1.64 15.81 0.95
C ARG A 181 0.88 15.22 2.15
N PRO A 182 1.01 13.91 2.50
CA PRO A 182 0.45 13.37 3.74
C PRO A 182 0.91 14.09 5.01
N MET A 183 2.21 14.45 5.12
CA MET A 183 2.75 15.17 6.27
C MET A 183 2.14 16.57 6.39
N LEU A 184 2.07 17.31 5.28
CA LEU A 184 1.47 18.64 5.24
C LEU A 184 -0.02 18.63 5.63
N MET A 185 -0.78 17.62 5.16
CA MET A 185 -2.20 17.42 5.51
C MET A 185 -2.44 16.96 6.95
N ARG A 186 -1.45 16.30 7.58
CA ARG A 186 -1.51 15.96 9.01
C ARG A 186 -1.36 17.22 9.86
N MET A 187 -0.41 18.07 9.48
CA MET A 187 -0.05 19.26 10.25
C MET A 187 -1.13 20.36 10.18
N SER A 188 -1.69 20.64 9.00
CA SER A 188 -2.78 21.63 8.87
C SER A 188 -4.09 21.22 9.55
N ARG A 189 -4.29 19.94 9.86
CA ARG A 189 -5.44 19.47 10.66
C ARG A 189 -5.36 19.92 12.12
N GLU A 190 -4.16 20.06 12.68
CA GLU A 190 -3.96 20.30 14.12
C GLU A 190 -4.15 21.75 14.54
N VAL A 191 -4.10 22.69 13.59
CA VAL A 191 -4.46 24.11 13.81
C VAL A 191 -5.98 24.27 14.08
N ASN A 192 -6.72 23.16 14.14
CA ASN A 192 -8.10 23.06 14.61
C ASN A 192 -9.07 24.00 13.86
N ILE A 193 -8.86 24.08 12.55
CA ILE A 193 -9.59 24.96 11.65
C ILE A 193 -11.03 24.44 11.53
N PRO A 194 -12.06 25.26 11.82
CA PRO A 194 -13.43 24.84 11.65
C PRO A 194 -13.67 24.44 10.18
N GLN A 195 -14.34 23.30 9.99
CA GLN A 195 -14.59 22.69 8.67
C GLN A 195 -13.36 22.15 7.92
N PHE A 196 -12.27 21.73 8.59
CA PHE A 196 -11.21 20.97 7.92
C PHE A 196 -11.76 19.68 7.27
N THR A 197 -11.82 19.63 5.95
CA THR A 197 -12.04 18.42 5.17
C THR A 197 -10.82 18.09 4.33
N ARG A 198 -10.61 16.79 4.06
CA ARG A 198 -9.49 16.35 3.21
C ARG A 198 -9.59 16.96 1.82
N GLU A 199 -10.79 17.05 1.25
CA GLU A 199 -11.00 17.59 -0.09
C GLU A 199 -10.65 19.08 -0.20
N MET A 200 -11.09 19.90 0.77
CA MET A 200 -10.74 21.32 0.80
C MET A 200 -9.23 21.51 0.99
N GLY A 201 -8.60 20.78 1.91
CA GLY A 201 -7.15 20.87 2.11
C GLY A 201 -6.35 20.48 0.85
N LEU A 202 -6.84 19.48 0.10
CA LEU A 202 -6.24 19.08 -1.17
C LEU A 202 -6.48 20.10 -2.30
N ARG A 203 -7.60 20.82 -2.29
CA ARG A 203 -7.89 21.92 -3.22
C ARG A 203 -6.96 23.11 -2.98
N SER A 204 -6.82 23.53 -1.71
CA SER A 204 -5.91 24.60 -1.30
C SER A 204 -4.45 24.24 -1.57
N PHE A 205 -4.02 23.02 -1.27
CA PHE A 205 -2.69 22.54 -1.65
C PHE A 205 -2.45 22.59 -3.16
N GLY A 206 -3.45 22.17 -3.97
CA GLY A 206 -3.38 22.27 -5.42
C GLY A 206 -3.32 23.71 -5.95
N GLN A 207 -3.87 24.68 -5.20
CA GLN A 207 -3.74 26.10 -5.49
C GLN A 207 -2.32 26.62 -5.20
N LEU A 208 -1.72 26.26 -4.06
CA LEU A 208 -0.33 26.63 -3.73
C LEU A 208 0.70 26.10 -4.75
N LEU A 209 0.43 24.95 -5.38
CA LEU A 209 1.21 24.43 -6.50
C LEU A 209 1.07 25.28 -7.78
N ARG A 210 -0.13 25.82 -8.07
CA ARG A 210 -0.37 26.71 -9.22
C ARG A 210 0.23 28.10 -9.01
N GLU A 211 0.17 28.59 -7.77
CA GLU A 211 0.80 29.85 -7.33
C GLU A 211 2.33 29.75 -7.21
N LYS A 212 2.93 28.57 -7.44
CA LYS A 212 4.37 28.28 -7.29
C LYS A 212 4.95 28.61 -5.90
N LYS A 213 4.11 28.65 -4.85
CA LYS A 213 4.55 28.77 -3.45
C LYS A 213 5.08 27.45 -2.90
N ILE A 214 4.55 26.34 -3.41
CA ILE A 214 5.03 24.99 -3.19
C ILE A 214 5.44 24.41 -4.55
N GLU A 215 6.61 23.80 -4.60
CA GLU A 215 7.12 23.12 -5.80
C GLU A 215 7.03 21.61 -5.64
N LYS A 216 6.74 20.93 -6.76
CA LYS A 216 6.69 19.47 -6.83
C LYS A 216 8.06 18.93 -7.22
N LEU A 217 8.65 18.13 -6.34
CA LEU A 217 9.86 17.35 -6.58
C LEU A 217 9.50 15.93 -7.09
N GLU A 218 10.51 15.16 -7.42
CA GLU A 218 10.37 13.74 -7.80
C GLU A 218 9.84 12.89 -6.63
N GLY A 219 9.35 11.68 -6.94
CA GLY A 219 8.87 10.73 -5.92
C GLY A 219 7.67 11.19 -5.09
N GLY A 220 6.94 12.24 -5.52
CA GLY A 220 5.82 12.80 -4.74
C GLY A 220 6.25 13.63 -3.53
N ARG A 221 7.50 14.13 -3.56
CA ARG A 221 8.04 15.09 -2.60
C ARG A 221 7.67 16.52 -3.02
N PHE A 222 7.75 17.44 -2.06
CA PHE A 222 7.46 18.86 -2.26
C PHE A 222 8.42 19.72 -1.45
N THR A 223 8.63 20.96 -1.85
CA THR A 223 9.41 21.95 -1.09
C THR A 223 8.73 23.32 -1.16
N ALA A 224 9.02 24.20 -0.20
CA ALA A 224 8.55 25.59 -0.23
C ALA A 224 9.44 26.43 -1.15
N ASN A 225 8.85 27.27 -1.99
CA ASN A 225 9.56 28.28 -2.77
C ASN A 225 9.81 29.53 -1.90
N ALA A 226 10.80 30.34 -2.27
CA ALA A 226 11.04 31.65 -1.69
C ALA A 226 9.86 32.64 -1.84
N SER A 227 8.86 32.36 -2.66
CA SER A 227 7.60 33.12 -2.80
C SER A 227 6.56 32.86 -1.70
N ILE A 228 6.83 31.94 -0.76
CA ILE A 228 5.90 31.63 0.34
C ILE A 228 5.79 32.82 1.32
N ASN A 229 4.56 33.17 1.72
CA ASN A 229 4.32 34.37 2.54
C ASN A 229 4.70 34.15 4.01
N PHE A 230 4.37 32.99 4.57
CA PHE A 230 4.50 32.70 6.00
C PHE A 230 5.89 32.21 6.40
N LYS A 231 6.94 32.84 5.88
CA LYS A 231 8.30 32.60 6.37
C LYS A 231 8.41 33.03 7.83
N PRO A 232 9.27 32.38 8.65
CA PRO A 232 9.80 33.09 9.80
C PRO A 232 10.59 34.27 9.22
N GLU A 233 10.19 35.50 9.50
CA GLU A 233 11.09 36.62 9.27
C GLU A 233 12.39 36.36 10.04
N ASP A 234 13.52 36.84 9.51
CA ASP A 234 14.83 36.64 10.12
C ASP A 234 14.81 37.18 11.54
N ARG A 235 14.62 36.26 12.51
CA ARG A 235 14.67 36.52 13.94
C ARG A 235 16.13 36.59 14.39
N GLU A 236 16.91 37.35 13.61
CA GLU A 236 18.10 38.04 14.07
C GLU A 236 17.64 38.94 15.21
N VAL A 237 17.88 38.42 16.41
CA VAL A 237 17.65 39.05 17.70
C VAL A 237 18.32 40.42 17.71
N GLY A 238 17.52 41.48 17.93
CA GLY A 238 18.01 42.74 18.48
C GLY A 238 18.17 42.65 20.00
#